data_AF-A0A1H2CH64-F1
#
_entry.id   AF-A0A1H2CH64-F1
#
_cell.length_a   1.000
_cell.length_b   1.000
_cell.length_c   1.000
_cell.angle_alpha   90.00
_cell.angle_beta   90.00
_cell.angle_gamma   90.00
#
_symmetry.space_group_name_H-M   'P 1'
#
loop_
_entity.id
_entity.type
_entity.pdbx_description
1 polymer ?
#
loop_
_entity_poly.entity_id
_entity_poly.type
_entity_poly.pdbx_seq_one_letter_code
_entity_poly.pdbx_strand_id
1 'polypeptide(L)' 'MTATARPLATLSGEDIGRQVIVTEQHAPNLTTGPTRIAGVLDRIVHQLERTWVVLNGRPFLLVPERCTVEVIES' A
#
# COMPACT_ATOMS: atom_id res chain seq x y z
N MET A 1 19.40 2.79 1.96
CA MET A 1 17.93 2.66 2.06
C MET A 1 17.49 1.65 1.04
N THR A 2 17.16 0.44 1.48
CA THR A 2 16.68 -0.65 0.62
C THR A 2 15.24 -0.91 0.99
N ALA A 3 14.31 -0.43 0.17
CA ALA A 3 12.90 -0.77 0.31
C ALA A 3 12.59 -1.86 -0.72
N THR A 4 12.26 -3.06 -0.24
CA THR A 4 11.88 -4.17 -1.13
C THR A 4 10.38 -4.17 -1.31
N ALA A 5 9.92 -4.09 -2.56
CA ALA A 5 8.51 -4.22 -2.88
C ALA A 5 8.00 -5.62 -2.50
N ARG A 6 6.91 -5.67 -1.73
CA ARG A 6 6.22 -6.90 -1.32
C ARG A 6 4.70 -6.76 -1.52
N PRO A 7 3.92 -7.86 -1.51
CA PRO A 7 2.47 -7.77 -1.70
C PRO A 7 1.80 -6.94 -0.59
N LEU A 8 0.79 -6.13 -0.92
CA LEU A 8 0.08 -5.31 0.08
C LEU A 8 -0.52 -6.16 1.21
N ALA A 9 -0.94 -7.39 0.92
CA ALA A 9 -1.48 -8.34 1.90
C ALA A 9 -0.49 -8.73 3.01
N THR A 10 0.81 -8.43 2.84
CA THR A 10 1.85 -8.70 3.85
C THR A 10 2.08 -7.52 4.80
N LEU A 11 1.49 -6.36 4.52
CA LEU A 11 1.58 -5.20 5.39
C LEU A 11 0.81 -5.50 6.69
N SER A 12 1.38 -5.20 7.84
CA SER A 12 0.80 -5.61 9.13
C SER A 12 0.89 -4.49 10.17
N GLY A 13 0.42 -4.77 11.40
CA GLY A 13 0.52 -3.83 12.52
C GLY A 13 1.96 -3.44 12.87
N GLU A 14 2.95 -4.27 12.54
CA GLU A 14 4.38 -3.98 12.78
C GLU A 14 4.94 -2.87 11.88
N ASP A 15 4.25 -2.59 10.77
CA ASP A 15 4.63 -1.54 9.83
C ASP A 15 4.03 -0.17 10.20
N ILE A 16 3.16 -0.10 11.20
CA ILE A 16 2.53 1.17 11.64
C ILE A 16 3.62 2.13 12.13
N GLY A 17 3.52 3.39 11.71
CA GLY A 17 4.51 4.45 11.93
C GLY A 17 5.66 4.45 10.93
N ARG A 18 5.78 3.45 10.04
CA ARG A 18 6.81 3.43 9.01
C ARG A 18 6.38 4.21 7.78
N GLN A 19 7.37 4.79 7.09
CA GLN A 19 7.15 5.39 5.77
C GLN A 19 6.95 4.27 4.75
N VAL A 20 5.84 4.32 4.00
CA VAL A 20 5.52 3.33 2.97
C VAL A 20 5.22 3.99 1.63
N ILE A 21 5.46 3.25 0.56
CA ILE A 21 5.01 3.58 -0.80
C ILE A 21 4.15 2.43 -1.29
N VAL A 22 2.87 2.68 -1.53
CA VAL A 22 1.96 1.72 -2.14
C VAL A 22 1.88 2.01 -3.65
N THR A 23 2.06 0.98 -4.47
CA THR A 23 1.90 1.05 -5.92
C THR A 23 0.69 0.21 -6.32
N GLU A 24 -0.34 0.86 -6.87
CA GLU A 24 -1.56 0.22 -7.38
C GLU A 24 -1.50 0.12 -8.91
N GLN A 25 -1.64 -1.10 -9.41
CA GLN A 25 -1.77 -1.40 -10.83
C GLN A 25 -3.25 -1.31 -11.23
N HIS A 26 -3.54 -0.50 -12.25
CA HIS A 26 -4.89 -0.40 -12.80
C HIS A 26 -5.25 -1.64 -13.59
N ALA A 27 -6.55 -1.84 -13.82
CA ALA A 27 -7.02 -2.93 -14.67
C ALA A 27 -6.40 -2.81 -16.08
N PRO A 28 -6.09 -3.92 -16.77
CA PRO A 28 -5.36 -3.89 -18.05
C PRO A 28 -6.04 -3.08 -19.17
N ASN A 29 -7.33 -2.80 -19.02
CA ASN A 29 -8.13 -2.01 -19.95
C ASN A 29 -8.03 -0.49 -19.72
N LEU A 30 -7.29 -0.03 -18.71
CA LEU A 30 -7.03 1.37 -18.44
C LEU A 30 -5.66 1.75 -19.00
N THR A 31 -5.60 2.85 -19.76
CA THR A 31 -4.36 3.39 -20.33
C THR A 31 -3.53 4.18 -19.32
N THR A 32 -4.06 4.37 -18.10
CA THR A 32 -3.37 5.05 -17.02
C THR A 32 -2.31 4.13 -16.41
N GLY A 33 -1.06 4.63 -16.36
CA GLY A 33 0.03 3.95 -15.65
C GLY A 33 -0.25 3.79 -14.15
N PRO A 34 0.58 3.00 -13.43
CA PRO A 34 0.35 2.68 -12.03
C PRO A 34 0.30 3.93 -11.16
N THR A 35 -0.57 3.92 -10.14
CA THR A 35 -0.66 4.98 -9.15
C THR A 35 0.27 4.68 -7.98
N ARG A 36 1.07 5.66 -7.56
CA ARG A 36 1.94 5.55 -6.39
C ARG A 36 1.45 6.48 -5.28
N ILE A 37 1.30 5.93 -4.08
CA ILE A 37 0.81 6.64 -2.90
C ILE A 37 1.85 6.49 -1.80
N ALA A 38 2.46 7.59 -1.38
CA ALA A 38 3.46 7.60 -0.32
C ALA A 38 2.92 8.23 0.96
N GLY A 39 3.26 7.67 2.11
CA GLY A 39 2.92 8.25 3.41
C GLY A 39 3.37 7.39 4.59
N VAL A 40 3.20 7.91 5.79
CA VAL A 40 3.38 7.15 7.03
C VAL A 40 2.15 6.27 7.25
N LEU A 41 2.35 5.00 7.52
CA LEU A 41 1.26 4.07 7.78
C LEU A 41 0.66 4.30 9.18
N ASP A 42 -0.58 4.77 9.27
CA ASP A 42 -1.25 4.98 10.56
C ASP A 42 -2.12 3.78 10.96
N ARG A 43 -2.72 3.12 9.97
CA ARG A 43 -3.63 1.99 10.20
C ARG A 43 -3.75 1.12 8.95
N ILE A 44 -3.93 -0.17 9.15
CA ILE A 44 -4.31 -1.12 8.10
C ILE A 44 -5.41 -2.07 8.58
N VAL A 45 -6.34 -2.39 7.68
CA VAL A 45 -7.39 -3.39 7.89
C VAL A 45 -7.55 -4.22 6.62
N HIS A 46 -7.35 -5.53 6.72
CA HIS A 46 -7.61 -6.47 5.63
C HIS A 46 -9.04 -7.01 5.72
N GLN A 47 -9.75 -7.02 4.60
CA GLN A 47 -11.09 -7.60 4.46
C GLN A 47 -11.19 -8.36 3.14
N LEU A 48 -11.03 -9.68 3.16
CA LEU A 48 -11.18 -10.55 1.99
C LEU A 48 -10.46 -9.97 0.75
N GLU A 49 -11.21 -9.37 -0.19
CA GLU A 49 -10.74 -8.83 -1.47
C GLU A 49 -10.29 -7.36 -1.45
N ARG A 50 -10.27 -6.75 -0.27
CA ARG A 50 -10.00 -5.32 -0.07
C ARG A 50 -9.10 -5.10 1.14
N THR A 51 -8.23 -4.11 1.03
CA THR A 51 -7.43 -3.60 2.17
C THR A 51 -7.70 -2.12 2.32
N TRP A 52 -8.09 -1.71 3.53
CA TRP A 52 -8.11 -0.30 3.93
C TRP A 52 -6.75 0.07 4.51
N VAL A 53 -6.11 1.07 3.93
CA VAL A 53 -4.83 1.62 4.42
C VAL A 53 -5.04 3.09 4.75
N VAL A 54 -4.63 3.52 5.93
CA VAL A 54 -4.61 4.95 6.31
C VAL A 54 -3.17 5.42 6.25
N LEU A 55 -2.90 6.39 5.38
CA LEU A 55 -1.59 7.00 5.21
C LEU A 55 -1.67 8.51 5.51
N ASN A 56 -0.87 9.01 6.45
CA ASN A 56 -0.88 10.41 6.89
C ASN A 56 -2.30 10.93 7.23
N GLY A 57 -3.11 10.12 7.91
CA GLY A 57 -4.49 10.38 8.29
C GLY A 57 -5.51 10.24 7.16
N ARG A 58 -5.07 9.91 5.93
CA ARG A 58 -5.95 9.78 4.76
C ARG A 58 -6.21 8.31 4.44
N PRO A 59 -7.48 7.89 4.36
CA PRO A 59 -7.80 6.50 4.08
C PRO A 59 -7.83 6.22 2.57
N PHE A 60 -7.35 5.04 2.19
CA PHE A 60 -7.32 4.51 0.84
C PHE A 60 -7.88 3.09 0.85
N LEU A 61 -8.84 2.83 -0.02
CA LEU A 61 -9.39 1.50 -0.25
C LEU A 61 -8.70 0.88 -1.45
N LEU A 62 -8.00 -0.23 -1.23
CA LEU A 62 -7.12 -0.84 -2.22
C LEU A 62 -7.49 -2.29 -2.50
N VAL A 63 -7.24 -2.73 -3.73
CA VAL A 63 -7.38 -4.14 -4.12
C VAL A 63 -6.04 -4.85 -3.92
N PRO A 64 -5.91 -5.80 -2.98
CA PRO A 64 -4.59 -6.34 -2.58
C PRO A 64 -3.83 -7.01 -3.72
N GLU A 65 -4.52 -7.75 -4.59
CA GLU A 65 -3.94 -8.45 -5.74
C GLU A 65 -3.30 -7.50 -6.77
N ARG A 66 -3.70 -6.21 -6.74
CA ARG A 66 -3.23 -5.17 -7.66
C ARG A 66 -2.19 -4.26 -7.03
N CYS A 67 -1.87 -4.46 -5.75
CA CYS A 67 -1.06 -3.54 -4.98
C CYS A 67 0.21 -4.19 -4.48
N THR A 68 1.34 -3.53 -4.70
CA THR A 68 2.59 -3.78 -3.98
C THR A 68 2.86 -2.64 -3.00
N VAL A 69 3.64 -2.93 -1.97
CA VAL A 69 4.07 -1.96 -0.97
C VAL A 69 5.57 -2.06 -0.74
N GLU A 70 6.20 -0.91 -0.67
CA GLU A 70 7.60 -0.73 -0.28
C GLU A 70 7.61 -0.08 1.11
N VAL A 71 8.22 -0.71 2.10
CA VAL A 71 8.42 -0.12 3.44
C VAL A 71 9.83 0.45 3.50
N ILE A 72 9.96 1.74 3.79
CA ILE A 72 11.24 2.43 3.84
C ILE A 72 11.79 2.32 5.26
N GLU A 73 12.86 1.55 5.42
CA GLU A 73 13.63 1.49 6.65
C GLU A 73 14.41 2.80 6.83
N SER A 74 14.30 3.39 8.02
CA SER A 74 15.02 4.62 8.42
C SER A 74 16.46 4.31 8.79
#